data_AF-A0A7W6XMB7-F1
#
_entry.id   AF-A0A7W6XMB7-F1
#
_cell.length_a   1.000
_cell.length_b   1.000
_cell.length_c   1.000
_cell.angle_alpha   90.00
_cell.angle_beta   90.00
_cell.angle_gamma   90.00
#
_symmetry.space_group_name_H-M   'P 1'
#
loop_
_entity.id
_entity.type
_entity.pdbx_description
1 polymer ?
#
loop_
_entity_poly.entity_id
_entity_poly.type
_entity_poly.pdbx_seq_one_letter_code
_entity_poly.pdbx_strand_id
1 'polypeptide(L)'
;MILQSLAGLPAFLVYFCTGLIAIVAYLFVYTRITAHNEFQLIRDNEPAAAIALGLSLLGFVAPLVSAIAHSANVLDCLIWAMIALIVQVIVFFLVRVPVPNLSARIAAGELAPAIWLGLSSLAAGLLNAASMIY
;
A
#
# COMPACT_ATOMS: atom_id res chain seq x y z
N MET A 1 -14.11 11.18 -31.59
CA MET A 1 -14.28 10.86 -30.16
C MET A 1 -13.74 9.46 -29.80
N ILE A 2 -14.19 8.36 -30.41
CA ILE A 2 -13.69 6.99 -30.09
C ILE A 2 -12.19 6.81 -30.37
N LEU A 3 -11.70 7.27 -31.53
CA LEU A 3 -10.27 7.20 -31.90
C LEU A 3 -9.35 7.97 -30.93
N GLN A 4 -9.86 9.01 -30.27
CA GLN A 4 -9.12 9.82 -29.30
C GLN A 4 -9.05 9.13 -27.94
N SER A 5 -10.11 8.41 -27.54
CA SER A 5 -10.08 7.52 -26.38
C SER A 5 -9.12 6.34 -26.58
N LEU A 6 -9.06 5.77 -27.79
CA LEU A 6 -8.12 4.69 -28.12
C LEU A 6 -6.66 5.17 -28.20
N ALA A 7 -6.42 6.44 -28.52
CA ALA A 7 -5.08 7.01 -28.53
C ALA A 7 -4.45 7.09 -27.11
N GLY A 8 -5.28 7.20 -26.07
CA GLY A 8 -4.83 7.17 -24.66
C GLY A 8 -4.64 5.75 -24.09
N LEU A 9 -5.11 4.72 -24.80
CA LEU A 9 -5.06 3.33 -24.32
C LEU A 9 -3.64 2.83 -24.05
N PRO A 10 -2.62 3.09 -24.91
CA PRO A 10 -1.25 2.64 -24.62
C PRO A 10 -0.69 3.28 -23.35
N ALA A 11 -0.91 4.58 -23.14
CA ALA A 11 -0.45 5.28 -21.94
C ALA A 11 -1.16 4.74 -20.68
N PHE A 12 -2.48 4.54 -20.76
CA PHE A 12 -3.25 3.90 -19.70
C PHE A 12 -2.67 2.53 -19.32
N LEU A 13 -2.42 1.65 -20.30
CA LEU A 13 -1.88 0.31 -20.05
C LEU A 13 -0.50 0.38 -19.38
N VAL A 14 0.37 1.30 -19.81
CA VAL A 14 1.69 1.47 -19.22
C VAL A 14 1.60 1.89 -17.75
N TYR A 15 0.84 2.93 -17.43
CA TYR A 15 0.71 3.39 -16.04
C TYR A 15 -0.05 2.39 -15.17
N PHE A 16 -1.10 1.74 -15.69
CA PHE A 16 -1.85 0.73 -14.97
C PHE A 16 -1.00 -0.50 -14.65
N CYS A 17 -0.25 -1.04 -15.63
CA CYS A 17 0.67 -2.14 -15.41
C CYS A 17 1.81 -1.75 -14.46
N THR A 18 2.34 -0.53 -14.57
CA THR A 18 3.35 -0.01 -13.63
C THR A 18 2.81 0.03 -12.20
N GLY A 19 1.58 0.53 -12.02
CA GLY A 19 0.91 0.55 -10.73
C GLY A 19 0.68 -0.85 -10.16
N LEU A 20 0.25 -1.81 -11.00
CA LEU A 20 0.11 -3.21 -10.58
C LEU A 20 1.45 -3.83 -10.14
N ILE A 21 2.53 -3.58 -10.88
CA ILE A 21 3.88 -4.04 -10.51
C ILE A 21 4.28 -3.42 -9.16
N ALA A 22 4.03 -2.14 -8.94
CA ALA A 22 4.31 -1.47 -7.68
C ALA A 22 3.49 -2.05 -6.52
N ILE A 23 2.21 -2.36 -6.72
CA ILE A 23 1.35 -3.03 -5.73
C ILE A 23 1.88 -4.42 -5.38
N VAL A 24 2.25 -5.22 -6.37
CA VAL A 24 2.81 -6.56 -6.14
C VAL A 24 4.15 -6.46 -5.39
N ALA A 25 5.00 -5.51 -5.77
CA ALA A 25 6.26 -5.25 -5.06
C ALA A 25 6.00 -4.83 -3.60
N TYR A 26 5.04 -3.94 -3.38
CA TYR A 26 4.63 -3.52 -2.04
C TYR A 26 4.16 -4.71 -1.19
N LEU A 27 3.23 -5.53 -1.70
CA LEU A 27 2.73 -6.70 -0.98
C LEU A 27 3.87 -7.69 -0.68
N PHE A 28 4.76 -7.92 -1.64
CA PHE A 28 5.92 -8.80 -1.45
C PHE A 28 6.86 -8.28 -0.36
N VAL A 29 7.18 -6.98 -0.35
CA VAL A 29 8.06 -6.40 0.67
C VAL A 29 7.37 -6.38 2.04
N TYR A 30 6.11 -5.94 2.08
CA TYR A 30 5.33 -5.82 3.31
C TYR A 30 5.19 -7.18 4.02
N THR A 31 4.73 -8.19 3.30
CA THR A 31 4.53 -9.56 3.83
C THR A 31 5.82 -10.26 4.26
N ARG A 32 7.00 -9.78 3.80
CA ARG A 32 8.31 -10.28 4.26
C ARG A 32 8.81 -9.57 5.51
N ILE A 33 8.38 -8.33 5.74
CA ILE A 33 8.73 -7.54 6.93
C ILE A 33 7.82 -7.91 8.09
N THR A 34 6.55 -8.17 7.82
CA THR A 34 5.61 -8.66 8.83
C THR A 34 5.98 -10.09 9.25
N ALA A 35 5.99 -10.36 10.55
CA ALA A 35 6.48 -11.63 11.10
C ALA A 35 5.49 -12.80 10.95
N HIS A 36 4.33 -12.59 10.33
CA HIS A 36 3.22 -13.54 10.20
C HIS A 36 2.79 -13.64 8.74
N ASN A 37 2.38 -14.83 8.30
CA ASN A 37 1.87 -15.05 6.94
C ASN A 37 0.45 -14.49 6.80
N GLU A 38 0.28 -13.23 6.38
CA GLU A 38 -1.07 -12.64 6.25
C GLU A 38 -1.93 -13.43 5.27
N PHE A 39 -1.38 -13.88 4.14
CA PHE A 39 -2.13 -14.66 3.16
C PHE A 39 -2.58 -16.02 3.68
N GLN A 40 -1.84 -16.62 4.60
CA GLN A 40 -2.26 -17.86 5.25
C GLN A 40 -3.41 -17.58 6.21
N LEU A 41 -3.27 -16.57 7.07
CA LEU A 41 -4.34 -16.14 7.99
C LEU A 41 -5.63 -15.76 7.24
N ILE A 42 -5.52 -15.08 6.10
CA ILE A 42 -6.68 -14.75 5.26
C ILE A 42 -7.35 -16.01 4.69
N ARG A 43 -6.56 -17.02 4.28
CA ARG A 43 -7.09 -18.32 3.84
C ARG A 43 -7.74 -19.12 4.98
N ASP A 44 -7.22 -18.95 6.19
CA ASP A 44 -7.76 -19.54 7.42
C ASP A 44 -8.96 -18.73 7.97
N ASN A 45 -9.46 -17.76 7.20
CA ASN A 45 -10.62 -16.92 7.50
C ASN A 45 -10.45 -16.00 8.73
N GLU A 46 -9.21 -15.54 8.98
CA GLU A 46 -8.92 -14.56 10.03
C GLU A 46 -9.14 -13.11 9.52
N PRO A 47 -10.23 -12.42 9.97
CA PRO A 47 -10.57 -11.10 9.46
C PRO A 47 -9.56 -10.02 9.87
N ALA A 48 -8.86 -10.20 11.00
CA ALA A 48 -7.84 -9.28 11.46
C ALA A 48 -6.72 -9.11 10.42
N ALA A 49 -6.22 -10.20 9.85
CA ALA A 49 -5.19 -10.15 8.81
C ALA A 49 -5.68 -9.46 7.54
N ALA A 50 -6.92 -9.74 7.11
CA ALA A 50 -7.52 -9.12 5.93
C ALA A 50 -7.68 -7.60 6.09
N ILE A 51 -8.16 -7.14 7.25
CA ILE A 51 -8.36 -5.72 7.55
C ILE A 51 -7.02 -4.98 7.59
N ALA A 52 -6.04 -5.53 8.31
CA ALA A 52 -4.71 -4.94 8.43
C ALA A 52 -4.03 -4.79 7.06
N LEU A 53 -3.96 -5.89 6.29
CA LEU A 53 -3.30 -5.90 4.98
C LEU A 53 -4.07 -5.03 3.97
N GLY A 54 -5.41 -5.11 3.96
CA GLY A 54 -6.25 -4.37 3.02
C GLY A 54 -6.15 -2.85 3.20
N LEU A 55 -6.28 -2.36 4.44
CA LEU A 55 -6.15 -0.93 4.73
C LEU A 55 -4.71 -0.44 4.50
N SER A 56 -3.71 -1.26 4.82
CA SER A 56 -2.32 -0.92 4.58
C SER A 56 -2.00 -0.82 3.07
N LEU A 57 -2.57 -1.72 2.25
CA LEU A 57 -2.51 -1.65 0.79
C LEU A 57 -3.17 -0.38 0.26
N LEU A 58 -4.35 -0.01 0.75
CA LEU A 58 -4.99 1.26 0.37
C LEU A 58 -4.11 2.46 0.73
N GLY A 59 -3.42 2.39 1.88
CA GLY A 59 -2.43 3.39 2.26
C GLY A 59 -1.27 3.52 1.28
N PHE A 60 -0.78 2.42 0.70
CA PHE A 60 0.25 2.47 -0.33
C PHE A 60 -0.30 2.95 -1.70
N VAL A 61 -1.53 2.58 -2.03
CA VAL A 61 -2.15 2.96 -3.32
C VAL A 61 -2.44 4.46 -3.37
N ALA A 62 -2.77 5.11 -2.25
CA ALA A 62 -3.01 6.56 -2.22
C ALA A 62 -1.85 7.40 -2.81
N PRO A 63 -0.59 7.28 -2.34
CA PRO A 63 0.53 8.01 -2.92
C PRO A 63 0.87 7.52 -4.33
N LEU A 64 0.64 6.24 -4.65
CA LEU A 64 0.82 5.73 -6.01
C LEU A 64 -0.15 6.38 -7.00
N VAL A 65 -1.40 6.62 -6.61
CA VAL A 65 -2.38 7.37 -7.42
C VAL A 65 -1.90 8.80 -7.64
N SER A 66 -1.40 9.46 -6.60
CA SER A 66 -0.83 10.81 -6.71
C SER A 66 0.38 10.84 -7.63
N ALA A 67 1.28 9.85 -7.52
CA ALA A 67 2.44 9.71 -8.39
C ALA A 67 2.04 9.53 -9.85
N ILE A 68 1.08 8.64 -10.16
CA ILE A 68 0.61 8.45 -11.54
C ILE A 68 -0.02 9.72 -12.09
N ALA A 69 -0.78 10.46 -11.28
CA ALA A 69 -1.47 11.68 -11.70
C ALA A 69 -0.53 12.86 -12.00
N HIS A 70 0.61 12.95 -11.31
CA HIS A 70 1.52 14.10 -11.38
C HIS A 70 2.90 13.78 -11.99
N SER A 71 3.22 12.51 -12.23
CA SER A 71 4.53 12.12 -12.76
C SER A 71 4.75 12.60 -14.19
N ALA A 72 5.98 13.06 -14.47
CA ALA A 72 6.38 13.48 -15.82
C ALA A 72 6.55 12.28 -16.76
N ASN A 73 6.92 11.13 -16.22
CA ASN A 73 7.10 9.87 -16.95
C ASN A 73 7.02 8.65 -16.00
N VAL A 74 7.06 7.45 -16.58
CA VAL A 74 6.98 6.19 -15.84
C VAL A 74 8.11 6.01 -14.82
N LEU A 75 9.32 6.48 -15.14
CA LEU A 75 10.47 6.36 -14.24
C LEU A 75 10.30 7.24 -12.99
N ASP A 76 9.80 8.45 -13.18
CA ASP A 76 9.44 9.37 -12.10
C ASP A 76 8.34 8.76 -11.20
N CYS A 77 7.30 8.18 -11.80
CA CYS A 77 6.27 7.42 -11.07
C CYS A 77 6.87 6.27 -10.23
N LEU A 78 7.85 5.53 -10.77
CA LEU A 78 8.51 4.43 -10.05
C LEU A 78 9.36 4.91 -8.87
N ILE A 79 10.03 6.06 -9.02
CA ILE A 79 10.78 6.69 -7.92
C ILE A 79 9.82 7.06 -6.79
N TRP A 80 8.68 7.69 -7.10
CA TRP A 80 7.66 8.01 -6.10
C TRP A 80 7.02 6.79 -5.46
N ALA A 81 6.76 5.74 -6.24
CA ALA A 81 6.28 4.47 -5.71
C ALA A 81 7.28 3.86 -4.71
N MET A 82 8.58 3.95 -4.99
CA MET A 82 9.64 3.49 -4.09
C MET A 82 9.68 4.31 -2.80
N ILE A 83 9.60 5.65 -2.90
CA ILE A 83 9.53 6.54 -1.73
C ILE A 83 8.29 6.20 -0.88
N ALA A 84 7.14 6.01 -1.53
CA ALA A 84 5.92 5.62 -0.85
C ALA A 84 6.04 4.29 -0.11
N LEU A 85 6.70 3.30 -0.73
CA LEU A 85 6.97 2.02 -0.08
C LEU A 85 7.82 2.21 1.18
N ILE A 86 8.89 3.01 1.09
CA ILE A 86 9.79 3.28 2.23
C ILE A 86 9.02 3.93 3.37
N VAL A 87 8.20 4.96 3.07
CA VAL A 87 7.35 5.62 4.07
C VAL A 87 6.40 4.63 4.73
N GLN A 88 5.76 3.76 3.94
CA GLN A 88 4.82 2.77 4.46
C GLN A 88 5.48 1.78 5.41
N VAL A 89 6.70 1.36 5.10
CA VAL A 89 7.52 0.50 5.98
C VAL A 89 7.90 1.23 7.26
N ILE A 90 8.31 2.49 7.19
CA ILE A 90 8.63 3.30 8.38
C ILE A 90 7.39 3.42 9.28
N VAL A 91 6.22 3.71 8.70
CA VAL A 91 4.96 3.81 9.42
C VAL A 91 4.62 2.50 10.13
N PHE A 92 4.79 1.35 9.47
CA PHE A 92 4.60 0.05 10.10
C PHE A 92 5.43 -0.10 11.39
N PHE A 93 6.70 0.30 11.38
CA PHE A 93 7.54 0.25 12.58
C PHE A 93 7.11 1.25 13.67
N LEU A 94 6.72 2.47 13.28
CA LEU A 94 6.26 3.49 14.24
C LEU A 94 4.97 3.04 14.95
N VAL A 95 4.05 2.42 14.22
CA VAL A 95 2.74 1.98 14.74
C VAL A 95 2.86 0.83 15.75
N ARG A 96 3.99 0.11 15.74
CA ARG A 96 4.32 -0.93 16.74
C ARG A 96 4.80 -0.36 18.08
N VAL A 97 5.21 0.90 18.15
CA VAL A 97 5.66 1.55 19.40
C VAL A 97 4.53 1.64 20.44
N PRO A 98 3.34 2.18 20.13
CA PRO A 98 2.23 2.25 21.09
C PRO A 98 1.56 0.89 21.34
N VAL A 99 1.67 -0.06 20.40
CA VAL A 99 1.04 -1.38 20.50
C VAL A 99 2.09 -2.48 20.29
N PRO A 100 2.77 -2.91 21.37
CA PRO A 100 3.77 -3.97 21.28
C PRO A 100 3.14 -5.30 20.88
N ASN A 101 3.94 -6.19 20.28
CA ASN A 101 3.52 -7.51 19.79
C ASN A 101 2.38 -7.48 18.75
N LEU A 102 2.23 -6.36 18.02
CA LEU A 102 1.20 -6.13 17.02
C LEU A 102 0.96 -7.32 16.08
N SER A 103 2.01 -7.86 15.45
CA SER A 103 1.90 -8.98 14.51
C SER A 103 1.40 -10.27 15.17
N ALA A 104 1.82 -10.56 16.40
CA ALA A 104 1.36 -11.74 17.12
C ALA A 104 -0.13 -11.61 17.51
N ARG A 105 -0.57 -10.40 17.88
CA ARG A 105 -1.97 -10.13 18.22
C ARG A 105 -2.88 -10.21 17.00
N ILE A 106 -2.41 -9.72 15.85
CA ILE A 106 -3.13 -9.90 14.57
C ILE A 106 -3.24 -11.37 14.21
N ALA A 107 -2.16 -12.15 14.38
CA ALA A 107 -2.18 -13.59 14.16
C ALA A 107 -3.09 -14.35 15.15
N ALA A 108 -3.36 -13.77 16.33
CA ALA A 108 -4.32 -14.30 17.31
C ALA A 108 -5.77 -13.86 17.03
N GLY A 109 -6.04 -13.20 15.89
CA GLY A 109 -7.39 -12.78 15.49
C GLY A 109 -7.87 -11.48 16.15
N GLU A 110 -6.99 -10.74 16.84
CA GLU A 110 -7.40 -9.49 17.49
C GLU A 110 -7.64 -8.37 16.46
N LEU A 111 -8.89 -7.88 16.40
CA LEU A 111 -9.29 -6.84 15.45
C LEU A 111 -8.74 -5.45 15.78
N ALA A 112 -8.66 -5.07 17.06
CA ALA A 112 -8.18 -3.75 17.47
C ALA A 112 -6.76 -3.42 16.97
N PRO A 113 -5.73 -4.28 17.17
CA PRO A 113 -4.40 -4.03 16.63
C PRO A 113 -4.37 -4.08 15.09
N ALA A 114 -5.20 -4.90 14.45
CA ALA A 114 -5.33 -4.91 12.99
C ALA A 114 -5.88 -3.59 12.44
N ILE A 115 -6.95 -3.07 13.05
CA ILE A 115 -7.57 -1.80 12.66
C ILE A 115 -6.61 -0.64 12.91
N TRP A 116 -5.92 -0.62 14.06
CA TRP A 116 -4.89 0.37 14.36
C TRP A 116 -3.79 0.36 13.30
N LEU A 117 -3.26 -0.82 12.98
CA LEU A 117 -2.23 -0.97 11.95
C LEU A 117 -2.70 -0.44 10.60
N GLY A 118 -3.85 -0.93 10.15
CA GLY A 118 -4.42 -0.60 8.86
C GLY A 118 -4.72 0.89 8.72
N LEU A 119 -5.42 1.49 9.69
CA LEU A 119 -5.82 2.89 9.62
C LEU A 119 -4.65 3.85 9.78
N SER A 120 -3.66 3.57 10.64
CA SER A 120 -2.46 4.39 10.73
C SER A 120 -1.65 4.36 9.43
N SER A 121 -1.55 3.19 8.80
CA SER A 121 -0.92 3.01 7.50
C SER A 121 -1.66 3.77 6.40
N LEU A 122 -3.00 3.73 6.41
CA LEU A 122 -3.83 4.49 5.47
C LEU A 122 -3.66 6.00 5.66
N ALA A 123 -3.73 6.49 6.89
CA ALA A 123 -3.58 7.91 7.22
C ALA A 123 -2.23 8.46 6.76
N ALA A 124 -1.14 7.75 7.03
CA ALA A 124 0.19 8.15 6.58
C ALA A 124 0.32 8.11 5.04
N GLY A 125 -0.30 7.11 4.40
CA GLY A 125 -0.39 7.02 2.95
C GLY A 125 -1.07 8.23 2.31
N LEU A 126 -2.21 8.67 2.88
CA LEU A 126 -2.93 9.86 2.43
C LEU A 126 -2.11 11.15 2.61
N LEU A 127 -1.39 11.29 3.72
CA LEU A 127 -0.47 12.42 3.92
C LEU A 127 0.65 12.42 2.88
N ASN A 128 1.25 11.26 2.63
CA ASN A 128 2.28 11.09 1.61
C ASN A 128 1.75 11.44 0.21
N ALA A 129 0.54 11.01 -0.12
CA ALA A 129 -0.12 11.34 -1.38
C ALA A 129 -0.31 12.85 -1.55
N ALA A 130 -0.76 13.54 -0.51
CA ALA A 130 -0.93 14.99 -0.50
C ALA A 130 0.40 15.74 -0.65
N SER A 131 1.48 15.22 -0.06
CA SER A 131 2.82 15.80 -0.17
C SER A 131 3.45 15.67 -1.56
N MET A 132 2.89 14.84 -2.46
CA MET A 132 3.34 14.70 -3.85
C MET A 132 2.63 15.66 -4.82
N ILE A 133 1.67 16.45 -4.34
CA ILE A 133 0.93 17.42 -5.16
C ILE A 133 1.71 18.74 -5.10
N TYR A 134 2.60 18.98 -6.07
CA TYR A 134 3.33 20.24 -6.20
C TYR A 134 3.76 20.52 -7.63
#